data_AF-A0AAV5SSD3-F1
#
_entry.id   AF-A0AAV5SSD3-F1
#
_cell.length_a   1.000
_cell.length_b   1.000
_cell.length_c   1.000
_cell.angle_alpha   90.00
_cell.angle_beta   90.00
_cell.angle_gamma   90.00
#
_symmetry.space_group_name_H-M   'P 1'
#
loop_
_entity.id
_entity.type
_entity.pdbx_description
1 polymer ?
#
loop_
_entity_poly.entity_id
_entity_poly.type
_entity_poly.pdbx_seq_one_letter_code
_entity_poly.pdbx_strand_id
1 'polypeptide(L)'
;MRRNWTSNLKMDNMGNPSVGGRVVRSVRSLCALLFAAFLTVAQFFMFNARKAHRFYAKRQVVTYEHIPLSPLTAHRLVVVRRKILVLDLDETLIHSHHDGIVRPMVAPGTPPDFTIRVTIDRHPVRFSVHARPHVDYFLSVVSQWFDLVVFTASMEVYGSHVADRLDRGRGLLNRRYFRQHCTVDYGGYTKDLSAIHSDLSSIFILDNSPGAYRKFPNNAIPIQSWFSDPHDECLLNLLPFLDALRFASDVRSILSRNQQCQTQVW
;
A
#
# COMPACT_ATOMS: atom_id res chain seq x y z
N MET A 1 29.22 -84.69 -43.68
CA MET A 1 27.91 -85.35 -43.56
C MET A 1 26.98 -84.40 -42.83
N ARG A 2 25.83 -84.08 -43.44
CA ARG A 2 24.64 -83.36 -42.93
C ARG A 2 24.79 -81.88 -42.49
N ARG A 3 24.43 -81.04 -43.46
CA ARG A 3 23.82 -79.70 -43.34
C ARG A 3 22.62 -79.76 -42.39
N ASN A 4 22.34 -78.67 -41.68
CA ASN A 4 20.97 -78.20 -41.52
C ASN A 4 20.95 -76.68 -41.54
N TRP A 5 20.34 -76.19 -42.63
CA TRP A 5 19.88 -74.84 -42.83
C TRP A 5 18.55 -74.68 -42.11
N THR A 6 18.41 -73.63 -41.30
CA THR A 6 17.15 -72.91 -41.15
C THR A 6 17.46 -71.43 -40.94
N SER A 7 17.51 -70.73 -42.06
CA SER A 7 17.07 -69.34 -42.15
C SER A 7 15.70 -69.18 -41.48
N ASN A 8 15.52 -68.15 -40.65
CA ASN A 8 14.30 -67.35 -40.70
C ASN A 8 14.44 -66.02 -39.95
N LEU A 9 14.39 -64.96 -40.76
CA LEU A 9 13.83 -63.64 -40.52
C LEU A 9 14.02 -62.99 -39.14
N LYS A 10 14.92 -62.00 -39.13
CA LYS A 10 14.63 -60.69 -38.51
C LYS A 10 13.23 -60.26 -38.94
N MET A 11 12.24 -60.39 -38.05
CA MET A 11 11.08 -59.51 -38.09
C MET A 11 11.41 -58.32 -37.21
N ASP A 12 11.80 -57.23 -37.87
CA ASP A 12 11.70 -55.90 -37.30
C ASP A 12 10.24 -55.69 -36.88
N ASN A 13 9.95 -55.86 -35.59
CA ASN A 13 8.69 -55.45 -35.01
C ASN A 13 8.72 -53.92 -34.88
N MET A 14 8.69 -53.22 -36.03
CA MET A 14 8.20 -51.85 -36.09
C MET A 14 6.70 -51.93 -35.83
N GLY A 15 6.35 -52.09 -34.56
CA GLY A 15 5.01 -51.80 -34.06
C GLY A 15 4.73 -50.33 -34.36
N ASN A 16 4.11 -50.08 -35.51
CA ASN A 16 3.54 -48.80 -35.88
C ASN A 16 2.73 -48.31 -34.68
N PRO A 17 3.02 -47.15 -34.05
CA PRO A 17 2.31 -46.74 -32.85
C PRO A 17 0.83 -46.71 -33.20
N SER A 18 0.09 -47.63 -32.57
CA SER A 18 -1.29 -47.93 -32.91
C SER A 18 -2.06 -46.62 -32.98
N VAL A 19 -2.86 -46.46 -34.04
CA VAL A 19 -3.68 -45.27 -34.25
C VAL A 19 -4.49 -44.93 -32.99
N GLY A 20 -4.94 -45.96 -32.25
CA GLY A 20 -5.57 -45.83 -30.94
C GLY A 20 -4.70 -45.18 -29.85
N GLY A 21 -3.40 -45.48 -29.77
CA GLY A 21 -2.49 -44.85 -28.80
C GLY A 21 -2.22 -43.37 -29.09
N ARG A 22 -2.21 -42.96 -30.37
CA ARG A 22 -2.12 -41.55 -30.79
C ARG A 22 -3.42 -40.80 -30.50
N VAL A 23 -4.58 -41.38 -30.78
CA VAL A 23 -5.89 -40.78 -30.49
C VAL A 23 -6.11 -40.61 -28.99
N VAL A 24 -5.80 -41.62 -28.16
CA VAL A 24 -5.93 -41.53 -26.70
C VAL A 24 -5.00 -40.46 -26.10
N ARG A 25 -3.78 -40.31 -26.63
CA ARG A 25 -2.85 -39.23 -26.24
C ARG A 25 -3.38 -37.86 -26.64
N SER A 26 -3.92 -37.71 -27.85
CA SER A 26 -4.53 -36.46 -28.31
C SER A 26 -5.78 -36.08 -27.51
N VAL A 27 -6.66 -37.04 -27.19
CA VAL A 27 -7.84 -36.79 -26.35
C VAL A 27 -7.45 -36.40 -24.93
N ARG A 28 -6.46 -37.08 -24.32
CA ARG A 28 -5.91 -36.68 -23.01
C ARG A 28 -5.30 -35.28 -23.03
N SER A 29 -4.57 -34.94 -24.10
CA SER A 29 -4.00 -33.60 -24.29
C SER A 29 -5.09 -32.54 -24.45
N LEU A 30 -6.14 -32.82 -25.22
CA LEU A 30 -7.29 -31.92 -25.39
C LEU A 30 -8.05 -31.72 -24.07
N CYS A 31 -8.32 -32.79 -23.32
CA CYS A 31 -8.95 -32.68 -22.00
C CYS A 31 -8.08 -31.89 -21.00
N ALA A 32 -6.76 -32.09 -21.02
CA ALA A 32 -5.84 -31.31 -20.18
C ALA A 32 -5.85 -29.82 -20.56
N LEU A 33 -5.90 -29.50 -21.86
CA LEU A 33 -6.02 -28.12 -22.35
C LEU A 33 -7.35 -27.49 -21.97
N LEU A 34 -8.46 -28.22 -22.10
CA LEU A 34 -9.80 -27.76 -21.69
C LEU A 34 -9.87 -27.54 -20.17
N PHE A 35 -9.27 -28.44 -19.38
CA PHE A 35 -9.19 -28.29 -17.93
C PHE A 35 -8.31 -27.09 -17.53
N ALA A 36 -7.14 -26.91 -18.17
CA ALA A 36 -6.30 -25.74 -17.96
C ALA A 36 -7.04 -24.44 -18.34
N ALA A 37 -7.74 -24.43 -19.47
CA ALA A 37 -8.58 -23.31 -19.89
C ALA A 37 -9.67 -23.01 -18.85
N PHE A 38 -10.39 -24.04 -18.37
CA PHE A 38 -11.38 -23.88 -17.30
C PHE A 38 -10.77 -23.30 -16.02
N LEU A 39 -9.60 -23.80 -15.58
CA LEU A 39 -8.90 -23.25 -14.43
C LEU A 39 -8.52 -21.78 -14.62
N THR A 40 -8.01 -21.39 -15.79
CA THR A 40 -7.67 -19.99 -16.08
C THR A 40 -8.90 -19.09 -16.06
N VAL A 41 -10.02 -19.56 -16.62
CA VAL A 41 -11.30 -18.84 -16.61
C VAL A 41 -11.83 -18.72 -15.18
N ALA A 42 -11.80 -19.79 -14.40
CA ALA A 42 -12.18 -19.77 -12.99
C ALA A 42 -11.30 -18.82 -12.16
N GLN A 43 -9.98 -18.82 -12.38
CA GLN A 43 -9.05 -17.88 -11.75
C GLN A 43 -9.36 -16.42 -12.13
N PHE A 44 -9.71 -16.15 -13.39
CA PHE A 44 -10.13 -14.83 -13.83
C PHE A 44 -11.42 -14.38 -13.12
N PHE A 45 -12.44 -15.24 -13.03
CA PHE A 45 -13.66 -14.92 -12.30
C PHE A 45 -13.40 -14.71 -10.79
N MET A 46 -12.60 -15.56 -10.17
CA MET A 46 -12.20 -15.39 -8.75
C MET A 46 -11.44 -14.09 -8.52
N PHE A 47 -10.53 -13.71 -9.42
CA PHE A 47 -9.80 -12.45 -9.34
C PHE A 47 -10.74 -11.25 -9.41
N ASN A 48 -11.70 -11.25 -10.35
CA ASN A 48 -12.69 -10.19 -10.47
C ASN A 48 -13.63 -10.14 -9.25
N ALA A 49 -14.06 -11.30 -8.74
CA ALA A 49 -14.86 -11.38 -7.52
C ALA A 49 -14.12 -10.82 -6.30
N ARG A 50 -12.84 -11.17 -6.11
CA ARG A 50 -11.99 -10.61 -5.04
C ARG A 50 -11.78 -9.11 -5.19
N LYS A 51 -11.59 -8.63 -6.42
CA LYS A 51 -11.47 -7.20 -6.73
C LYS A 51 -12.76 -6.44 -6.39
N ALA A 52 -13.91 -6.98 -6.79
CA ALA A 52 -15.21 -6.41 -6.47
C ALA A 52 -15.46 -6.41 -4.95
N HIS A 53 -15.25 -7.55 -4.27
CA HIS A 53 -15.39 -7.65 -2.82
C HIS A 53 -14.52 -6.61 -2.10
N ARG A 54 -13.22 -6.49 -2.44
CA ARG A 54 -12.35 -5.47 -1.85
C ARG A 54 -12.84 -4.06 -2.13
N PHE A 55 -13.31 -3.78 -3.35
CA PHE A 55 -13.86 -2.48 -3.70
C PHE A 55 -15.05 -2.11 -2.80
N TYR A 56 -15.95 -3.06 -2.52
CA TYR A 56 -17.08 -2.84 -1.62
C TYR A 56 -16.66 -2.78 -0.15
N ALA A 57 -15.80 -3.69 0.31
CA ALA A 57 -15.30 -3.71 1.69
C ALA A 57 -14.56 -2.41 2.06
N LYS A 58 -13.74 -1.86 1.15
CA LYS A 58 -13.06 -0.57 1.35
C LYS A 58 -14.01 0.64 1.35
N ARG A 59 -15.22 0.49 0.82
CA ARG A 59 -16.25 1.53 0.73
C ARG A 59 -17.30 1.37 1.83
N GLN A 60 -16.87 1.00 3.03
CA GLN A 60 -17.71 1.11 4.21
C GLN A 60 -18.28 2.54 4.30
N VAL A 61 -19.59 2.64 4.50
CA VAL A 61 -20.38 3.90 4.48
C VAL A 61 -20.17 4.69 5.79
N VAL A 62 -19.14 4.38 6.56
CA VAL A 62 -18.81 5.12 7.76
C VAL A 62 -18.16 6.44 7.31
N THR A 63 -18.86 7.53 7.57
CA THR A 63 -18.41 8.89 7.24
C THR A 63 -18.19 9.67 8.52
N TYR A 64 -17.26 10.61 8.47
CA TYR A 64 -17.09 11.56 9.55
C TYR A 64 -18.23 12.58 9.48
N GLU A 65 -19.06 12.61 10.52
CA GLU A 65 -20.15 13.57 10.61
C GLU A 65 -19.58 14.99 10.74
N HIS A 66 -19.83 15.82 9.74
CA HIS A 66 -19.36 17.20 9.76
C HIS A 66 -20.32 18.07 10.55
N ILE A 67 -19.94 18.36 11.80
CA ILE A 67 -20.69 19.29 12.66
C ILE A 67 -20.31 20.73 12.25
N PRO A 68 -21.27 21.56 11.80
CA PRO A 68 -20.97 22.94 11.41
C PRO A 68 -20.47 23.73 12.61
N LEU A 69 -19.46 24.57 12.38
CA LEU A 69 -18.86 25.39 13.43
C LEU A 69 -19.82 26.50 13.86
N SER A 70 -19.95 26.71 15.17
CA SER A 70 -20.58 27.93 15.68
C SER A 70 -19.77 29.16 15.29
N PRO A 71 -20.36 30.37 15.22
CA PRO A 71 -19.63 31.59 14.93
C PRO A 71 -18.40 31.81 15.85
N LEU A 72 -18.54 31.48 17.13
CA LEU A 72 -17.46 31.58 18.11
C LEU A 72 -16.31 30.60 17.80
N THR A 73 -16.64 29.36 17.47
CA THR A 73 -15.67 28.32 17.13
C THR A 73 -14.97 28.62 15.79
N ALA A 74 -15.72 29.12 14.80
CA ALA A 74 -15.15 29.57 13.53
C ALA A 74 -14.16 30.74 13.75
N HIS A 75 -14.53 31.72 14.59
CA HIS A 75 -13.63 32.81 14.94
C HIS A 75 -12.34 32.31 15.63
N ARG A 76 -12.43 31.31 16.52
CA ARG A 76 -11.25 30.69 17.14
C ARG A 76 -10.29 30.08 16.12
N LEU A 77 -10.79 29.48 15.04
CA LEU A 77 -9.94 28.96 13.96
C LEU A 77 -9.29 30.05 13.11
N VAL A 78 -9.85 31.26 13.07
CA VAL A 78 -9.19 32.41 12.43
C VAL A 78 -8.03 32.90 13.28
N VAL A 79 -8.20 32.86 14.61
CA VAL A 79 -7.16 33.26 15.57
C VAL A 79 -6.01 32.24 15.61
N VAL A 80 -6.33 30.96 15.59
CA VAL A 80 -5.33 29.88 15.62
C VAL A 80 -4.83 29.61 14.20
N ARG A 81 -3.51 29.64 13.99
CA ARG A 81 -2.93 29.33 12.68
C ARG A 81 -3.29 27.92 12.21
N ARG A 82 -3.55 27.81 10.91
CA ARG A 82 -3.63 26.54 10.19
C ARG A 82 -2.32 25.79 10.35
N LYS A 83 -2.41 24.49 10.62
CA LYS A 83 -1.26 23.63 10.97
C LYS A 83 -0.82 22.82 9.78
N ILE A 84 0.40 22.28 9.85
CA ILE A 84 0.98 21.39 8.86
C ILE A 84 0.85 19.95 9.36
N LEU A 85 0.22 19.11 8.54
CA LEU A 85 0.16 17.66 8.74
C LEU A 85 1.12 16.98 7.77
N VAL A 86 2.20 16.43 8.32
CA VAL A 86 3.17 15.63 7.59
C VAL A 86 2.66 14.18 7.54
N LEU A 87 2.59 13.61 6.34
CA LEU A 87 2.07 12.29 6.06
C LEU A 87 3.18 11.39 5.54
N ASP A 88 3.40 10.28 6.23
CA ASP A 88 4.15 9.15 5.68
C ASP A 88 3.34 8.40 4.59
N LEU A 89 4.00 7.60 3.77
CA LEU A 89 3.37 6.84 2.67
C LEU A 89 3.28 5.35 2.97
N ASP A 90 4.40 4.65 2.94
CA ASP A 90 4.47 3.19 3.01
C ASP A 90 4.08 2.68 4.41
N GLU A 91 3.23 1.66 4.47
CA GLU A 91 2.59 1.16 5.69
C GLU A 91 1.71 2.17 6.46
N THR A 92 1.62 3.42 6.00
CA THR A 92 0.77 4.48 6.58
C THR A 92 -0.47 4.76 5.74
N LEU A 93 -0.32 5.22 4.48
CA LEU A 93 -1.41 5.50 3.54
C LEU A 93 -1.59 4.40 2.49
N ILE A 94 -0.51 3.66 2.21
CA ILE A 94 -0.46 2.62 1.20
C ILE A 94 0.38 1.44 1.70
N HIS A 95 0.31 0.32 1.01
CA HIS A 95 1.26 -0.78 1.14
C HIS A 95 1.65 -1.27 -0.25
N SER A 96 2.94 -1.38 -0.51
CA SER A 96 3.45 -1.82 -1.81
C SER A 96 4.40 -3.00 -1.69
N HIS A 97 4.49 -3.76 -2.78
CA HIS A 97 5.55 -4.74 -2.99
C HIS A 97 6.01 -4.68 -4.44
N HIS A 98 7.25 -5.05 -4.70
CA HIS A 98 7.80 -5.14 -6.05
C HIS A 98 7.95 -6.59 -6.50
N ASP A 99 7.88 -6.79 -7.82
CA ASP A 99 8.02 -8.11 -8.44
C ASP A 99 9.32 -8.80 -7.98
N GLY A 100 9.24 -10.07 -7.60
CA GLY A 100 10.38 -10.88 -7.14
C GLY A 100 10.52 -11.05 -5.62
N ILE A 101 9.78 -10.28 -4.80
CA ILE A 101 9.71 -10.48 -3.35
C ILE A 101 8.31 -10.94 -2.95
N VAL A 102 8.16 -12.19 -2.55
CA VAL A 102 6.93 -12.70 -1.94
C VAL A 102 6.87 -12.13 -0.51
N ARG A 103 5.97 -11.19 -0.27
CA ARG A 103 5.63 -10.76 1.10
C ARG A 103 4.49 -11.63 1.63
N PRO A 104 4.69 -12.39 2.72
CA PRO A 104 3.65 -13.26 3.27
C PRO A 104 2.45 -12.48 3.85
N MET A 105 2.58 -11.17 4.05
CA MET A 105 1.57 -10.32 4.68
C MET A 105 0.39 -9.97 3.76
N VAL A 106 0.52 -10.18 2.44
CA VAL A 106 -0.57 -9.98 1.49
C VAL A 106 -1.01 -11.34 0.95
N ALA A 107 -2.30 -11.66 1.05
CA ALA A 107 -2.83 -12.92 0.55
C ALA A 107 -2.52 -13.08 -0.95
N PRO A 108 -2.02 -14.25 -1.40
CA PRO A 108 -1.70 -14.49 -2.80
C PRO A 108 -2.89 -14.22 -3.74
N GLY A 109 -2.62 -13.48 -4.82
CA GLY A 109 -3.65 -13.09 -5.79
C GLY A 109 -4.56 -11.94 -5.33
N THR A 110 -4.17 -11.20 -4.29
CA THR A 110 -4.82 -9.91 -3.96
C THR A 110 -4.56 -8.90 -5.09
N PRO A 111 -5.63 -8.32 -5.69
CA PRO A 111 -5.47 -7.33 -6.75
C PRO A 111 -4.96 -6.00 -6.18
N PRO A 112 -3.93 -5.38 -6.80
CA PRO A 112 -3.51 -4.03 -6.43
C PRO A 112 -4.52 -2.99 -6.88
N ASP A 113 -4.56 -1.85 -6.18
CA ASP A 113 -5.39 -0.70 -6.55
C ASP A 113 -4.77 0.05 -7.74
N PHE A 114 -3.44 0.12 -7.79
CA PHE A 114 -2.70 0.63 -8.94
C PHE A 114 -1.29 0.02 -9.01
N THR A 115 -0.67 0.13 -10.18
CA THR A 115 0.69 -0.32 -10.43
C THR A 115 1.55 0.87 -10.83
N ILE A 116 2.76 0.93 -10.28
CA ILE A 116 3.79 1.91 -10.64
C ILE A 116 4.95 1.17 -11.31
N ARG A 117 5.50 1.74 -12.38
CA ARG A 117 6.71 1.23 -13.04
C ARG A 117 7.76 2.33 -13.00
N VAL A 118 8.88 2.06 -12.33
CA VAL A 118 9.99 3.00 -12.19
C VAL A 118 11.29 2.32 -12.58
N THR A 119 12.26 3.10 -13.03
CA THR A 119 13.60 2.56 -13.33
C THR A 119 14.51 2.88 -12.16
N ILE A 120 15.05 1.86 -11.50
CA ILE A 120 16.02 1.97 -10.40
C ILE A 120 17.32 1.37 -10.92
N ASP A 121 18.41 2.14 -10.93
CA ASP A 121 19.73 1.68 -11.39
C ASP A 121 19.68 0.98 -12.76
N ARG A 122 18.95 1.58 -13.72
CA ARG A 122 18.72 1.07 -15.09
C ARG A 122 17.86 -0.21 -15.19
N HIS A 123 17.33 -0.70 -14.08
CA HIS A 123 16.44 -1.85 -14.05
C HIS A 123 14.98 -1.39 -13.87
N PRO A 124 14.05 -1.76 -14.77
CA PRO A 124 12.65 -1.45 -14.59
C PRO A 124 12.08 -2.31 -13.45
N VAL A 125 11.57 -1.65 -12.43
CA VAL A 125 10.91 -2.27 -11.28
C VAL A 125 9.43 -1.93 -11.30
N ARG A 126 8.60 -2.96 -11.16
CA ARG A 126 7.14 -2.83 -11.05
C ARG A 126 6.74 -2.94 -9.58
N PHE A 127 6.00 -1.96 -9.11
CA PHE A 127 5.39 -1.93 -7.78
C PHE A 127 3.88 -2.16 -7.89
N SER A 128 3.39 -3.14 -7.15
CA SER A 128 1.97 -3.38 -6.93
C SER A 128 1.56 -2.69 -5.64
N VAL A 129 0.73 -1.65 -5.77
CA VAL A 129 0.37 -0.76 -4.65
C VAL A 129 -1.07 -0.99 -4.24
N HIS A 130 -1.27 -1.14 -2.93
CA HIS A 130 -2.56 -1.19 -2.28
C HIS A 130 -2.77 0.12 -1.52
N ALA A 131 -3.94 0.73 -1.69
CA ALA A 131 -4.36 1.91 -0.95
C ALA A 131 -5.05 1.49 0.35
N ARG A 132 -4.65 2.09 1.49
CA ARG A 132 -5.31 1.89 2.78
C ARG A 132 -6.78 2.29 2.68
N PRO A 133 -7.73 1.56 3.28
CA PRO A 133 -9.13 1.94 3.24
C PRO A 133 -9.31 3.38 3.74
N HIS A 134 -10.32 4.08 3.21
CA HIS A 134 -10.63 5.48 3.51
C HIS A 134 -9.57 6.53 3.13
N VAL A 135 -8.42 6.19 2.54
CA VAL A 135 -7.35 7.18 2.26
C VAL A 135 -7.82 8.37 1.42
N ASP A 136 -8.62 8.15 0.38
CA ASP A 136 -9.13 9.23 -0.47
C ASP A 136 -10.00 10.23 0.31
N TYR A 137 -10.88 9.67 1.15
CA TYR A 137 -11.80 10.43 2.00
C TYR A 137 -11.04 11.16 3.09
N PHE A 138 -10.14 10.46 3.78
CA PHE A 138 -9.23 11.04 4.78
C PHE A 138 -8.51 12.27 4.20
N LEU A 139 -7.81 12.13 3.07
CA LEU A 139 -7.11 13.23 2.41
C LEU A 139 -8.05 14.38 2.03
N SER A 140 -9.27 14.08 1.57
CA SER A 140 -10.25 15.13 1.23
C SER A 140 -10.72 15.93 2.44
N VAL A 141 -10.80 15.30 3.61
CA VAL A 141 -11.21 15.95 4.86
C VAL A 141 -10.04 16.72 5.47
N VAL A 142 -8.89 16.06 5.68
CA VAL A 142 -7.76 16.69 6.38
C VAL A 142 -7.12 17.82 5.56
N SER A 143 -7.22 17.80 4.23
CA SER A 143 -6.77 18.91 3.38
C SER A 143 -7.62 20.18 3.52
N GLN A 144 -8.82 20.09 4.10
CA GLN A 144 -9.60 21.29 4.45
C GLN A 144 -9.12 21.90 5.77
N TRP A 145 -8.46 21.11 6.61
CA TRP A 145 -8.06 21.48 7.97
C TRP A 145 -6.58 21.85 8.10
N PHE A 146 -5.72 21.21 7.31
CA PHE A 146 -4.27 21.29 7.42
C PHE A 146 -3.61 21.52 6.07
N ASP A 147 -2.41 22.08 6.10
CA ASP A 147 -1.51 22.06 4.94
C ASP A 147 -0.79 20.72 4.93
N LEU A 148 -0.99 19.95 3.86
CA LEU A 148 -0.46 18.59 3.78
C LEU A 148 0.95 18.59 3.20
N VAL A 149 1.82 17.78 3.80
CA VAL A 149 3.19 17.55 3.34
C VAL A 149 3.43 16.05 3.30
N VAL A 150 3.89 15.53 2.18
CA VAL A 150 4.37 14.15 2.11
C VAL A 150 5.80 14.11 2.64
N PHE A 151 6.10 13.24 3.60
CA PHE A 151 7.48 12.95 3.98
C PHE A 151 7.65 11.44 4.12
N THR A 152 8.36 10.81 3.18
CA THR A 152 8.60 9.37 3.15
C THR A 152 10.10 9.06 3.19
N ALA A 153 10.47 7.94 3.81
CA ALA A 153 11.82 7.39 3.74
C ALA A 153 12.10 6.63 2.42
N SER A 154 11.16 6.63 1.48
CA SER A 154 11.30 6.01 0.15
C SER A 154 11.98 6.93 -0.86
N MET A 155 12.50 6.34 -1.94
CA MET A 155 13.14 7.09 -3.04
C MET A 155 12.12 7.97 -3.75
N GLU A 156 12.55 9.17 -4.15
CA GLU A 156 11.71 10.12 -4.87
C GLU A 156 11.05 9.55 -6.13
N VAL A 157 11.80 8.77 -6.92
CA VAL A 157 11.27 8.15 -8.15
C VAL A 157 10.04 7.29 -7.90
N TYR A 158 9.90 6.68 -6.72
CA TYR A 158 8.72 5.90 -6.35
C TYR A 158 7.69 6.75 -5.60
N GLY A 159 8.14 7.50 -4.59
CA GLY A 159 7.26 8.28 -3.71
C GLY A 159 6.47 9.36 -4.45
N SER A 160 7.07 10.00 -5.46
CA SER A 160 6.40 11.00 -6.28
C SER A 160 5.21 10.40 -7.05
N HIS A 161 5.40 9.27 -7.71
CA HIS A 161 4.33 8.58 -8.43
C HIS A 161 3.21 8.09 -7.50
N VAL A 162 3.55 7.61 -6.29
CA VAL A 162 2.52 7.24 -5.29
C VAL A 162 1.71 8.47 -4.89
N ALA A 163 2.39 9.57 -4.54
CA ALA A 163 1.74 10.81 -4.14
C ALA A 163 0.83 11.35 -5.24
N ASP A 164 1.26 11.36 -6.51
CA ASP A 164 0.45 11.78 -7.65
C ASP A 164 -0.82 10.92 -7.80
N ARG A 165 -0.69 9.61 -7.59
CA ARG A 165 -1.81 8.68 -7.74
C ARG A 165 -2.86 8.82 -6.64
N LEU A 166 -2.44 9.15 -5.42
CA LEU A 166 -3.31 9.48 -4.28
C LEU A 166 -3.93 10.89 -4.43
N ASP A 167 -3.15 11.84 -4.95
CA ASP A 167 -3.60 13.22 -5.13
C ASP A 167 -4.68 13.35 -6.21
N ARG A 168 -4.54 12.61 -7.33
CA ARG A 168 -5.46 12.65 -8.49
C ARG A 168 -5.58 14.03 -9.12
N GLY A 169 -4.53 14.84 -9.07
CA GLY A 169 -4.49 16.18 -9.66
C GLY A 169 -5.26 17.23 -8.88
N ARG A 170 -5.58 16.96 -7.61
CA ARG A 170 -6.23 17.92 -6.70
C ARG A 170 -5.26 18.97 -6.15
N GLY A 171 -3.95 18.72 -6.23
CA GLY A 171 -2.90 19.62 -5.73
C GLY A 171 -2.77 19.65 -4.21
N LEU A 172 -3.30 18.64 -3.50
CA LEU A 172 -3.25 18.53 -2.05
C LEU A 172 -1.86 18.14 -1.55
N LEU A 173 -1.14 17.32 -2.32
CA LEU A 173 0.13 16.70 -1.91
C LEU A 173 1.35 17.30 -2.63
N ASN A 174 1.40 18.61 -2.87
CA ASN A 174 2.47 19.24 -3.67
C ASN A 174 3.81 19.41 -2.92
N ARG A 175 3.77 19.54 -1.59
CA ARG A 175 4.98 19.64 -0.76
C ARG A 175 5.44 18.23 -0.41
N ARG A 176 6.65 17.83 -0.85
CA ARG A 176 7.12 16.45 -0.75
C ARG A 176 8.59 16.39 -0.32
N TYR A 177 8.86 15.51 0.62
CA TYR A 177 10.18 15.17 1.12
C TYR A 177 10.36 13.65 1.01
N PHE A 178 11.47 13.25 0.44
CA PHE A 178 11.85 11.85 0.20
C PHE A 178 13.10 11.46 0.97
N ARG A 179 13.58 10.23 0.77
CA ARG A 179 14.75 9.65 1.44
C ARG A 179 15.96 10.58 1.54
N GLN A 180 16.29 11.33 0.48
CA GLN A 180 17.46 12.22 0.48
C GLN A 180 17.34 13.40 1.47
N HIS A 181 16.14 13.70 1.95
CA HIS A 181 15.88 14.74 2.96
C HIS A 181 15.85 14.18 4.39
N CYS A 182 15.90 12.85 4.56
CA CYS A 182 15.98 12.24 5.87
C CYS A 182 17.42 12.37 6.42
N THR A 183 17.54 12.49 7.74
CA THR A 183 18.82 12.25 8.42
C THR A 183 19.00 10.74 8.59
N VAL A 184 20.15 10.20 8.20
CA VAL A 184 20.51 8.82 8.50
C VAL A 184 21.05 8.76 9.93
N ASP A 185 20.36 8.03 10.80
CA ASP A 185 20.73 7.92 12.22
C ASP A 185 20.37 6.53 12.77
N TYR A 186 21.26 5.94 13.58
CA TYR A 186 21.15 4.57 14.12
C TYR A 186 20.74 3.51 13.08
N GLY A 187 21.27 3.59 11.86
CA GLY A 187 20.95 2.64 10.79
C GLY A 187 19.55 2.77 10.19
N GLY A 188 18.81 3.84 10.52
CA GLY A 188 17.49 4.16 9.98
C GLY A 188 17.42 5.57 9.40
N TYR A 189 16.24 5.95 8.92
CA TYR A 189 15.94 7.28 8.41
C TYR A 189 15.06 8.04 9.41
N THR A 190 15.51 9.21 9.85
CA THR A 190 14.74 10.12 10.70
C THR A 190 14.34 11.36 9.91
N LYS A 191 13.09 11.77 10.08
CA LYS A 191 12.42 12.88 9.42
C LYS A 191 12.53 14.13 10.27
N ASP A 192 13.22 15.15 9.76
CA ASP A 192 13.40 16.41 10.48
C ASP A 192 12.25 17.38 10.20
N LEU A 193 11.37 17.59 11.18
CA LEU A 193 10.24 18.51 11.04
C LEU A 193 10.67 19.98 11.02
N SER A 194 11.80 20.31 11.66
CA SER A 194 12.31 21.68 11.69
C SER A 194 12.80 22.15 10.32
N ALA A 195 13.18 21.22 9.44
CA ALA A 195 13.51 21.50 8.05
C ALA A 195 12.29 21.89 7.20
N ILE A 196 11.08 21.51 7.64
CA ILE A 196 9.81 21.81 6.93
C ILE A 196 9.19 23.11 7.46
N HIS A 197 9.22 23.30 8.78
CA HIS A 197 8.62 24.45 9.44
C HIS A 197 9.34 24.76 10.75
N SER A 198 9.67 26.03 10.98
CA SER A 198 10.41 26.48 12.17
C SER A 198 9.55 26.46 13.44
N ASP A 199 8.24 26.69 13.31
CA ASP A 199 7.32 26.65 14.45
C ASP A 199 6.78 25.23 14.66
N LEU A 200 7.37 24.55 15.66
CA LEU A 200 6.99 23.20 16.07
C LEU A 200 5.66 23.14 16.83
N SER A 201 5.05 24.27 17.19
CA SER A 201 3.71 24.27 17.80
C SER A 201 2.61 23.99 16.78
N SER A 202 2.92 24.13 15.48
CA SER A 202 1.96 24.08 14.37
C SER A 202 2.27 23.03 13.30
N ILE A 203 3.22 22.12 13.53
CA ILE A 203 3.52 20.99 12.64
C ILE A 203 3.51 19.67 13.40
N PHE A 204 2.98 18.62 12.79
CA PHE A 204 2.97 17.27 13.35
C PHE A 204 2.98 16.22 12.24
N ILE A 205 3.38 15.00 12.57
CA ILE A 205 3.58 13.90 11.64
C ILE A 205 2.71 12.68 11.99
N LEU A 206 2.11 12.08 10.98
CA LEU A 206 1.46 10.78 11.03
C LEU A 206 2.37 9.73 10.39
N ASP A 207 2.85 8.78 11.18
CA ASP A 207 3.86 7.81 10.76
C ASP A 207 3.76 6.54 11.61
N ASN A 208 3.98 5.39 10.98
CA ASN A 208 3.91 4.09 11.64
C ASN A 208 5.23 3.69 12.34
N SER A 209 6.33 4.39 12.04
CA SER A 209 7.68 4.01 12.44
C SER A 209 8.24 4.96 13.50
N PRO A 210 8.37 4.56 14.77
CA PRO A 210 8.92 5.41 15.84
C PRO A 210 10.31 5.98 15.55
N GLY A 211 11.14 5.26 14.79
CA GLY A 211 12.46 5.74 14.35
C GLY A 211 12.40 6.96 13.42
N ALA A 212 11.31 7.09 12.65
CA ALA A 212 11.15 8.18 11.68
C ALA A 212 10.94 9.53 12.39
N TYR A 213 10.23 9.57 13.51
CA TYR A 213 9.98 10.79 14.28
C TYR A 213 10.72 10.83 15.62
N ARG A 214 11.80 10.05 15.78
CA ARG A 214 12.57 9.95 17.03
C ARG A 214 13.00 11.31 17.61
N LYS A 215 13.34 12.28 16.76
CA LYS A 215 13.73 13.64 17.17
C LYS A 215 12.53 14.52 17.57
N PHE A 216 11.32 14.14 17.19
CA PHE A 216 10.09 14.91 17.38
C PHE A 216 8.93 14.07 17.95
N PRO A 217 9.13 13.32 19.05
CA PRO A 217 8.11 12.40 19.56
C PRO A 217 6.85 13.14 20.06
N ASN A 218 7.00 14.40 20.49
CA ASN A 218 5.90 15.25 20.93
C ASN A 218 5.08 15.86 19.77
N ASN A 219 5.54 15.66 18.53
CA ASN A 219 4.87 16.11 17.32
C ASN A 219 4.35 14.94 16.48
N ALA A 220 4.37 13.72 17.02
CA ALA A 220 4.01 12.52 16.28
C ALA A 220 2.65 11.97 16.71
N ILE A 221 1.89 11.51 15.71
CA ILE A 221 0.74 10.63 15.87
C ILE A 221 1.20 9.26 15.35
N PRO A 222 1.49 8.30 16.24
CA PRO A 222 1.75 6.94 15.81
C PRO A 222 0.49 6.35 15.17
N ILE A 223 0.68 5.56 14.12
CA ILE A 223 -0.39 4.79 13.49
C ILE A 223 0.06 3.36 13.28
N GLN A 224 -0.87 2.41 13.37
CA GLN A 224 -0.57 1.02 13.10
C GLN A 224 -0.17 0.83 11.64
N SER A 225 0.92 0.10 11.42
CA SER A 225 1.38 -0.36 10.10
C SER A 225 0.26 -1.15 9.40
N TRP A 226 -0.01 -0.80 8.15
CA TRP A 226 -1.07 -1.43 7.37
C TRP A 226 -0.51 -2.30 6.24
N PHE A 227 -1.00 -3.54 6.15
CA PHE A 227 -0.51 -4.56 5.20
C PHE A 227 -1.65 -5.16 4.37
N SER A 228 -2.48 -4.33 3.75
CA SER A 228 -3.55 -4.73 2.81
C SER A 228 -4.91 -5.19 3.40
N ASP A 229 -5.12 -5.10 4.71
CA ASP A 229 -6.41 -5.40 5.35
C ASP A 229 -7.53 -4.47 4.80
N PRO A 230 -8.58 -5.01 4.14
CA PRO A 230 -9.65 -4.20 3.59
C PRO A 230 -10.61 -3.61 4.64
N HIS A 231 -10.57 -4.05 5.90
CA HIS A 231 -11.44 -3.57 6.98
C HIS A 231 -10.73 -2.61 7.96
N ASP A 232 -9.51 -2.16 7.63
CA ASP A 232 -8.80 -1.18 8.45
C ASP A 232 -9.53 0.17 8.48
N GLU A 233 -9.83 0.66 9.68
CA GLU A 233 -10.51 1.93 9.91
C GLU A 233 -9.59 2.99 10.55
N CYS A 234 -8.29 2.75 10.67
CA CYS A 234 -7.39 3.60 11.45
C CYS A 234 -7.37 5.06 10.96
N LEU A 235 -7.36 5.29 9.64
CA LEU A 235 -7.40 6.64 9.08
C LEU A 235 -8.72 7.36 9.38
N LEU A 236 -9.83 6.63 9.37
CA LEU A 236 -11.15 7.17 9.66
C LEU A 236 -11.28 7.54 11.13
N ASN A 237 -10.82 6.65 12.02
CA ASN A 237 -10.85 6.81 13.48
C ASN A 237 -9.96 7.96 13.97
N LEU A 238 -9.00 8.42 13.16
CA LEU A 238 -8.19 9.60 13.46
C LEU A 238 -8.91 10.93 13.21
N LEU A 239 -9.96 10.97 12.39
CA LEU A 239 -10.60 12.23 11.99
C LEU A 239 -11.14 13.06 13.17
N PRO A 240 -11.86 12.49 14.17
CA PRO A 240 -12.33 13.28 15.32
C PRO A 240 -11.18 13.90 16.12
N PHE A 241 -10.08 13.15 16.29
CA PHE A 241 -8.91 13.65 17.01
C PHE A 241 -8.20 14.76 16.23
N LEU A 242 -8.05 14.59 14.91
CA LEU A 242 -7.47 15.60 14.03
C LEU A 242 -8.34 16.86 13.96
N ASP A 243 -9.67 16.73 13.96
CA ASP A 243 -10.58 17.87 14.00
C ASP A 243 -10.40 18.69 15.29
N ALA A 244 -10.34 18.03 16.44
CA ALA A 244 -10.03 18.70 17.71
C ALA A 244 -8.66 19.39 17.70
N LEU A 245 -7.65 18.78 17.07
CA LEU A 245 -6.28 19.31 17.01
C LEU A 245 -6.18 20.63 16.24
N ARG A 246 -7.14 20.95 15.37
CA ARG A 246 -7.22 22.25 14.65
C ARG A 246 -7.20 23.43 15.62
N PHE A 247 -7.83 23.28 16.78
CA PHE A 247 -8.03 24.35 17.77
C PHE A 247 -6.86 24.51 18.76
N ALA A 248 -5.88 23.62 18.75
CA ALA A 248 -4.74 23.70 19.64
C ALA A 248 -3.84 24.90 19.27
N SER A 249 -3.39 25.68 20.26
CA SER A 249 -2.35 26.69 20.02
C SER A 249 -0.97 26.04 19.79
N ASP A 250 -0.70 24.97 20.54
CA ASP A 250 0.47 24.12 20.39
C ASP A 250 0.03 22.66 20.34
N VAL A 251 0.23 21.99 19.20
CA VAL A 251 -0.14 20.58 19.03
C VAL A 251 0.54 19.67 20.05
N ARG A 252 1.75 20.02 20.50
CA ARG A 252 2.54 19.22 21.43
C ARG A 252 1.89 19.16 22.80
N SER A 253 1.12 20.18 23.19
CA SER A 253 0.39 20.20 24.46
C SER A 253 -0.64 19.07 24.60
N ILE A 254 -1.13 18.56 23.45
CA ILE A 254 -2.05 17.43 23.35
C ILE A 254 -1.26 16.15 23.04
N LEU A 255 -0.41 16.18 22.01
CA LEU A 255 0.30 15.00 21.51
C LEU A 255 1.28 14.40 22.52
N SER A 256 1.94 15.22 23.35
CA SER A 256 2.86 14.70 24.38
C SER A 256 2.17 13.88 25.46
N ARG A 257 0.84 14.04 25.64
CA ARG A 257 0.05 13.27 26.62
C ARG A 257 -0.25 11.85 26.13
N ASN A 258 -0.16 11.61 24.82
CA ASN A 258 -0.50 10.34 24.19
C ASN A 258 0.68 9.34 24.14
N GLN A 259 1.74 9.58 24.92
CA GLN A 259 2.97 8.78 24.89
C GLN A 259 3.00 7.61 25.89
N GLN A 260 2.15 7.62 26.93
CA GLN A 260 2.18 6.56 27.97
C GLN A 260 1.73 5.17 27.46
N CYS A 261 0.95 5.09 26.38
CA CYS A 261 0.60 3.81 25.74
C CYS A 261 1.71 3.27 24.80
N GLN A 262 2.77 4.02 24.53
CA GLN A 262 3.83 3.61 23.59
C GLN A 262 4.99 2.84 24.27
N THR A 263 5.01 2.79 25.60
CA THR A 263 6.05 2.11 26.39
C THR A 263 5.79 0.62 26.63
N GLN A 264 4.66 0.04 26.19
CA GLN A 264 4.31 -1.37 26.45
C GLN A 264 4.48 -2.32 25.25
N VAL A 265 5.08 -1.86 24.15
CA VAL A 265 5.36 -2.72 22.99
C VAL A 265 6.83 -2.57 22.59
N TRP A 266 7.71 -3.07 23.46
CA TRP A 266 9.11 -3.39 23.17
C TRP A 266 9.41 -4.77 23.73
#